data_AF-A0A7C2DNR0-F1
#
_entry.id   AF-A0A7C2DNR0-F1
#
_cell.length_a   1.000
_cell.length_b   1.000
_cell.length_c   1.000
_cell.angle_alpha   90.00
_cell.angle_beta   90.00
_cell.angle_gamma   90.00
#
_symmetry.space_group_name_H-M   'P 1'
#
loop_
_entity.id
_entity.type
_entity.pdbx_description
1 polymer ?
#
loop_
_entity_poly.entity_id
_entity_poly.type
_entity_poly.pdbx_seq_one_letter_code
_entity_poly.pdbx_strand_id
1 'polypeptide(L)'
;MTDRAASFHLAGVLIWRSYREQRAKLFLLPLAFAGLIALFTLVAFYVPGILTGTTRLALRRAAELYFPTIADSRAALALAMLFIQGPFFAALFASLTGAMTAQAAVGSEAARGGFELLLSAPYRPREIFVAMLAASLAITLTSWAVLMLAMMGIVALALSLVGSRPVLSTGFLVLAFLLPLPMALWANLIGLAFALMFPRLAQARIGTSTSLVQLVAILPGLILLLLATVRPDINLAAAAGIAIALALAGVAAGLTVLRRWFRPGALLES
;
A
#
# COMPACT_ATOMS: atom_id res chain seq x y z
N MET A 1 -8.52 -35.51 -2.05
CA MET A 1 -7.53 -34.40 -2.17
C MET A 1 -6.99 -34.10 -0.80
N THR A 2 -5.69 -33.85 -0.65
CA THR A 2 -5.13 -33.37 0.63
C THR A 2 -5.64 -31.95 0.90
N ASP A 3 -5.90 -31.60 2.18
CA ASP A 3 -6.42 -30.27 2.60
C ASP A 3 -5.66 -29.08 1.96
N ARG A 4 -4.36 -29.26 1.69
CA ARG A 4 -3.52 -28.27 1.01
C ARG A 4 -3.93 -28.04 -0.45
N ALA A 5 -4.17 -29.11 -1.21
CA ALA A 5 -4.52 -29.00 -2.63
C ALA A 5 -5.85 -28.29 -2.84
N ALA A 6 -6.83 -28.52 -1.95
CA ALA A 6 -8.12 -27.83 -1.97
C ALA A 6 -7.96 -26.32 -1.73
N SER A 7 -7.16 -25.94 -0.74
CA SER A 7 -6.88 -24.53 -0.42
C SER A 7 -6.19 -23.78 -1.56
N PHE A 8 -5.21 -24.39 -2.22
CA PHE A 8 -4.51 -23.78 -3.36
C PHE A 8 -5.42 -23.64 -4.58
N HIS A 9 -6.24 -24.65 -4.87
CA HIS A 9 -7.21 -24.57 -5.95
C HIS A 9 -8.22 -23.44 -5.71
N LEU A 10 -8.79 -23.37 -4.50
CA LEU A 10 -9.71 -22.29 -4.13
C LEU A 10 -9.05 -20.91 -4.22
N ALA A 11 -7.80 -20.77 -3.75
CA ALA A 11 -7.05 -19.52 -3.87
C ALA A 11 -6.88 -19.12 -5.34
N GLY A 12 -6.51 -20.05 -6.22
CA GLY A 12 -6.37 -19.80 -7.65
C GLY A 12 -7.68 -19.32 -8.29
N VAL A 13 -8.80 -19.94 -7.94
CA VAL A 13 -10.13 -19.52 -8.41
C VAL A 13 -10.46 -18.10 -7.94
N LEU A 14 -10.22 -17.79 -6.66
CA LEU A 14 -10.47 -16.47 -6.09
C LEU A 14 -9.56 -15.39 -6.70
N ILE A 15 -8.29 -15.71 -6.98
CA ILE A 15 -7.36 -14.81 -7.68
C ILE A 15 -7.87 -14.51 -9.08
N TRP A 16 -8.17 -15.56 -9.86
CA TRP A 16 -8.67 -15.42 -11.22
C TRP A 16 -9.94 -14.56 -11.27
N ARG A 17 -10.87 -14.84 -10.36
CA ARG A 17 -12.12 -14.09 -10.22
C ARG A 17 -11.87 -12.63 -9.86
N SER A 18 -11.08 -12.38 -8.81
CA SER A 18 -10.75 -11.02 -8.36
C SER A 18 -10.09 -10.21 -9.48
N TYR A 19 -9.18 -10.83 -10.22
CA TYR A 19 -8.53 -10.22 -11.38
C TYR A 19 -9.54 -9.87 -12.48
N ARG A 20 -10.44 -10.79 -12.82
CA ARG A 20 -11.47 -10.59 -13.85
C ARG A 20 -12.52 -9.55 -13.47
N GLU A 21 -12.74 -9.33 -12.17
CA GLU A 21 -13.70 -8.35 -11.66
C GLU A 21 -13.11 -6.96 -11.53
N GLN A 22 -11.86 -6.86 -11.05
CA GLN A 22 -11.20 -5.57 -10.88
C GLN A 22 -10.67 -5.03 -12.23
N ARG A 23 -10.24 -5.90 -13.16
CA ARG A 23 -9.70 -5.57 -14.50
C ARG A 23 -8.86 -4.29 -14.49
N ALA A 24 -9.35 -3.25 -15.18
CA ALA A 24 -8.67 -1.98 -15.32
C ALA A 24 -8.46 -1.26 -13.98
N LYS A 25 -9.36 -1.41 -13.00
CA LYS A 25 -9.23 -0.74 -11.68
C LYS A 25 -7.96 -1.18 -10.96
N LEU A 26 -7.53 -2.43 -11.15
CA LEU A 26 -6.31 -2.97 -10.56
C LEU A 26 -5.06 -2.19 -10.97
N PHE A 27 -5.06 -1.66 -12.20
CA PHE A 27 -3.95 -0.91 -12.78
C PHE A 27 -4.16 0.60 -12.67
N LEU A 28 -5.37 1.07 -12.98
CA LEU A 28 -5.72 2.49 -13.01
C LEU A 28 -5.60 3.15 -11.64
N LEU A 29 -5.98 2.48 -10.56
CA LEU A 29 -5.92 3.09 -9.23
C LEU A 29 -4.46 3.31 -8.76
N PRO A 30 -3.55 2.30 -8.80
CA PRO A 30 -2.12 2.52 -8.56
C PRO A 30 -1.49 3.56 -9.48
N LEU A 31 -1.85 3.56 -10.78
CA LEU A 31 -1.37 4.57 -11.73
C LEU A 31 -1.86 5.97 -11.37
N ALA A 32 -3.12 6.12 -10.96
CA ALA A 32 -3.68 7.38 -10.50
C ALA A 32 -2.97 7.88 -9.24
N PHE A 33 -2.62 7.00 -8.30
CA PHE A 33 -1.82 7.38 -7.14
C PHE A 33 -0.41 7.82 -7.53
N ALA A 34 0.27 7.11 -8.44
CA ALA A 34 1.57 7.56 -8.94
C ALA A 34 1.48 8.95 -9.60
N GLY A 35 0.45 9.17 -10.43
CA GLY A 35 0.16 10.47 -11.04
C GLY A 35 -0.14 11.56 -10.01
N LEU A 36 -0.86 11.23 -8.93
CA LEU A 36 -1.16 12.14 -7.84
C LEU A 36 0.10 12.56 -7.07
N ILE A 37 1.04 11.64 -6.85
CA ILE A 37 2.35 11.96 -6.22
C ILE A 37 3.14 12.92 -7.11
N ALA A 38 3.17 12.67 -8.42
CA ALA A 38 3.80 13.56 -9.38
C ALA A 38 3.13 14.95 -9.38
N LEU A 39 1.80 14.99 -9.36
CA LEU A 39 1.02 16.22 -9.28
C LEU A 39 1.32 17.00 -8.00
N PHE A 40 1.35 16.35 -6.83
CA PHE A 40 1.70 17.01 -5.57
C PHE A 40 3.10 17.61 -5.61
N THR A 41 4.04 16.90 -6.22
CA THR A 41 5.39 17.41 -6.42
C THR A 41 5.34 18.67 -7.30
N LEU A 42 4.66 18.63 -8.44
CA LEU A 42 4.53 19.80 -9.33
C LEU A 42 3.88 20.98 -8.59
N VAL A 43 2.74 20.76 -7.94
CA VAL A 43 1.99 21.80 -7.21
C VAL A 43 2.86 22.46 -6.14
N ALA A 44 3.63 21.68 -5.37
CA ALA A 44 4.51 22.22 -4.33
C ALA A 44 5.58 23.19 -4.87
N PHE A 45 5.96 23.08 -6.14
CA PHE A 45 6.98 23.94 -6.77
C PHE A 45 6.41 25.07 -7.61
N TYR A 46 5.26 24.87 -8.25
CA TYR A 46 4.63 25.90 -9.09
C TYR A 46 3.73 26.85 -8.29
N VAL A 47 3.28 26.45 -7.10
CA VAL A 47 2.47 27.32 -6.24
C VAL A 47 3.35 27.96 -5.15
N PRO A 48 3.48 29.30 -5.14
CA PRO A 48 4.27 29.99 -4.14
C PRO A 48 3.65 29.83 -2.74
N GLY A 49 4.49 29.69 -1.72
CA GLY A 49 4.07 29.64 -0.31
C GLY A 49 3.66 28.26 0.23
N ILE A 50 3.60 27.21 -0.59
CA ILE A 50 3.30 25.84 -0.12
C ILE A 50 4.45 25.25 0.70
N LEU A 51 5.69 25.40 0.21
CA LEU A 51 6.86 24.90 0.90
C LEU A 51 7.32 25.89 1.97
N THR A 52 7.38 25.42 3.22
CA THR A 52 7.96 26.19 4.32
C THR A 52 9.47 26.39 4.13
N GLY A 53 10.04 27.40 4.79
CA GLY A 53 11.48 27.68 4.69
C GLY A 53 12.36 26.51 5.12
N THR A 54 11.96 25.77 6.15
CA THR A 54 12.67 24.58 6.64
C THR A 54 12.62 23.44 5.63
N THR A 55 11.45 23.17 5.04
CA THR A 55 11.29 22.15 3.99
C THR A 55 12.15 22.51 2.76
N ARG A 56 12.16 23.77 2.33
CA ARG A 56 12.98 24.19 1.18
C ARG A 56 14.48 24.01 1.44
N LEU A 57 14.96 24.30 2.65
CA LEU A 57 16.36 24.11 3.01
C LEU A 57 16.75 22.63 3.07
N ALA A 58 15.89 21.77 3.60
CA ALA A 58 16.09 20.33 3.60
C ALA A 58 16.15 19.76 2.16
N LEU A 59 15.23 20.21 1.29
CA LEU A 59 15.22 19.82 -0.12
C LEU A 59 16.46 20.29 -0.86
N ARG A 60 17.00 21.48 -0.55
CA ARG A 60 18.24 21.97 -1.15
C ARG A 60 19.45 21.12 -0.77
N ARG A 61 19.59 20.80 0.52
CA ARG A 61 20.66 19.89 0.99
C ARG A 61 20.59 18.52 0.31
N ALA A 62 19.38 18.01 0.13
CA ALA A 62 19.18 16.75 -0.58
C ALA A 62 19.45 16.87 -2.09
N ALA A 63 19.10 17.98 -2.72
CA ALA A 63 19.44 18.25 -4.11
C ALA A 63 20.96 18.30 -4.32
N GLU A 64 21.71 18.93 -3.40
CA GLU A 64 23.18 18.94 -3.41
C GLU A 64 23.77 17.53 -3.25
N LEU A 65 23.20 16.72 -2.36
CA LEU A 65 23.67 15.36 -2.09
C LEU A 65 23.38 14.37 -3.23
N TYR A 66 22.15 14.40 -3.77
CA TYR A 66 21.67 13.39 -4.71
C TYR A 66 21.77 13.82 -6.18
N PHE A 67 21.78 15.13 -6.44
CA PHE A 67 21.75 15.73 -7.78
C PHE A 67 22.80 16.85 -7.94
N PRO A 68 24.10 16.59 -7.67
CA PRO A 68 25.13 17.63 -7.62
C PRO A 68 25.28 18.39 -8.94
N THR A 69 24.99 17.76 -10.08
CA THR A 69 25.12 18.37 -11.41
C THR A 69 24.09 19.47 -11.70
N ILE A 70 22.99 19.50 -10.94
CA ILE A 70 21.85 20.41 -11.20
C ILE A 70 21.39 21.12 -9.92
N ALA A 71 22.19 21.10 -8.85
CA ALA A 71 21.78 21.45 -7.49
C ALA A 71 21.08 22.83 -7.34
N ASP A 72 21.47 23.82 -8.14
CA ASP A 72 20.89 25.17 -8.11
C ASP A 72 19.60 25.32 -8.95
N SER A 73 19.21 24.30 -9.70
CA SER A 73 18.01 24.33 -10.54
C SER A 73 16.74 24.04 -9.74
N ARG A 74 15.62 24.64 -10.16
CA ARG A 74 14.27 24.28 -9.64
C ARG A 74 13.95 22.80 -9.88
N ALA A 75 14.47 22.23 -10.97
CA ALA A 75 14.31 20.83 -11.32
C ALA A 75 14.96 19.92 -10.27
N ALA A 76 16.12 20.28 -9.73
CA ALA A 76 16.79 19.50 -8.70
C ALA A 76 16.02 19.47 -7.38
N LEU A 77 15.39 20.60 -7.00
CA LEU A 77 14.52 20.63 -5.82
C LEU A 77 13.27 19.76 -6.00
N ALA A 78 12.66 19.79 -7.19
CA ALA A 78 11.51 18.95 -7.52
C ALA A 78 11.87 17.45 -7.51
N LEU A 79 12.99 17.11 -8.12
CA LEU A 79 13.53 15.75 -8.10
C LEU A 79 13.86 15.32 -6.67
N ALA A 80 14.49 16.18 -5.85
CA ALA A 80 14.78 15.89 -4.45
C ALA A 80 13.50 15.64 -3.62
N MET A 81 12.44 16.41 -3.84
CA MET A 81 11.16 16.16 -3.17
C MET A 81 10.56 14.83 -3.58
N LEU A 82 10.51 14.55 -4.89
CA LEU A 82 10.00 13.29 -5.41
C LEU A 82 10.83 12.10 -4.90
N PHE A 83 12.16 12.26 -4.80
CA PHE A 83 13.06 11.22 -4.32
C PHE A 83 12.91 10.95 -2.83
N ILE A 84 12.90 11.99 -2.00
CA ILE A 84 12.86 11.84 -0.54
C ILE A 84 11.46 11.43 -0.08
N GLN A 85 10.43 12.10 -0.58
CA GLN A 85 9.06 11.87 -0.12
C GLN A 85 8.35 10.76 -0.88
N GLY A 86 8.79 10.46 -2.11
CA GLY A 86 8.18 9.45 -2.97
C GLY A 86 8.00 8.09 -2.28
N PRO A 87 9.02 7.53 -1.61
CA PRO A 87 8.88 6.28 -0.86
C PRO A 87 7.79 6.30 0.22
N PHE A 88 7.63 7.42 0.94
CA PHE A 88 6.63 7.55 2.00
C PHE A 88 5.21 7.70 1.43
N PHE A 89 5.05 8.47 0.36
CA PHE A 89 3.80 8.52 -0.36
C PHE A 89 3.44 7.16 -0.97
N ALA A 90 4.40 6.48 -1.61
CA ALA A 90 4.21 5.15 -2.14
C ALA A 90 3.79 4.19 -1.02
N ALA A 91 4.39 4.26 0.17
CA ALA A 91 4.00 3.45 1.31
C ALA A 91 2.56 3.74 1.80
N LEU A 92 2.16 5.01 1.87
CA LEU A 92 0.79 5.39 2.22
C LEU A 92 -0.21 4.87 1.18
N PHE A 93 0.01 5.11 -0.10
CA PHE A 93 -0.91 4.69 -1.16
C PHE A 93 -0.92 3.17 -1.36
N ALA A 94 0.21 2.50 -1.18
CA ALA A 94 0.29 1.05 -1.15
C ALA A 94 -0.52 0.48 0.03
N SER A 95 -0.45 1.11 1.21
CA SER A 95 -1.30 0.76 2.37
C SER A 95 -2.78 0.91 2.05
N LEU A 96 -3.17 2.06 1.50
CA LEU A 96 -4.56 2.32 1.12
C LEU A 96 -5.07 1.29 0.11
N THR A 97 -4.26 0.99 -0.91
CA THR A 97 -4.59 -0.01 -1.93
C THR A 97 -4.71 -1.42 -1.33
N GLY A 98 -3.82 -1.78 -0.42
CA GLY A 98 -3.88 -3.06 0.30
C GLY A 98 -5.16 -3.21 1.12
N ALA A 99 -5.51 -2.19 1.90
CA ALA A 99 -6.74 -2.17 2.70
C ALA A 99 -8.00 -2.23 1.83
N MET A 100 -8.05 -1.44 0.75
CA MET A 100 -9.18 -1.45 -0.20
C MET A 100 -9.32 -2.79 -0.91
N THR A 101 -8.21 -3.41 -1.32
CA THR A 101 -8.20 -4.74 -1.97
C THR A 101 -8.77 -5.81 -1.03
N ALA A 102 -8.35 -5.81 0.23
CA ALA A 102 -8.85 -6.75 1.23
C ALA A 102 -10.36 -6.60 1.47
N GLN A 103 -10.82 -5.37 1.66
CA GLN A 103 -12.25 -5.09 1.85
C GLN A 103 -13.08 -5.44 0.62
N ALA A 104 -12.57 -5.15 -0.58
CA ALA A 104 -13.23 -5.51 -1.83
C ALA A 104 -13.35 -7.02 -1.99
N ALA A 105 -12.33 -7.80 -1.61
CA ALA A 105 -12.36 -9.26 -1.68
C ALA A 105 -13.42 -9.89 -0.78
N VAL A 106 -13.62 -9.36 0.44
CA VAL A 106 -14.67 -9.83 1.35
C VAL A 106 -16.04 -9.31 0.93
N GLY A 107 -16.13 -8.02 0.58
CA GLY A 107 -17.37 -7.39 0.19
C GLY A 107 -17.97 -7.98 -1.09
N SER A 108 -17.15 -8.33 -2.09
CA SER A 108 -17.64 -8.92 -3.34
C SER A 108 -18.17 -10.34 -3.18
N GLU A 109 -17.57 -11.13 -2.27
CA GLU A 109 -18.07 -12.47 -1.93
C GLU A 109 -19.32 -12.39 -1.07
N ALA A 110 -19.36 -11.50 -0.07
CA ALA A 110 -20.55 -11.30 0.75
C ALA A 110 -21.76 -10.81 -0.06
N ALA A 111 -21.58 -9.80 -0.92
CA ALA A 111 -22.66 -9.21 -1.71
C ALA A 111 -23.33 -10.19 -2.71
N ARG A 112 -22.71 -11.34 -2.97
CA ARG A 112 -23.21 -12.35 -3.92
C ARG A 112 -23.68 -13.63 -3.24
N GLY A 113 -23.73 -13.68 -1.92
CA GLY A 113 -23.94 -14.94 -1.18
C GLY A 113 -22.82 -15.95 -1.39
N GLY A 114 -21.63 -15.49 -1.83
CA GLY A 114 -20.47 -16.36 -2.10
C GLY A 114 -20.03 -17.10 -0.85
N PHE A 115 -20.15 -16.49 0.33
CA PHE A 115 -19.86 -17.17 1.59
C PHE A 115 -20.82 -18.31 1.91
N GLU A 116 -22.12 -18.20 1.60
CA GLU A 116 -23.08 -19.29 1.80
C GLU A 116 -22.73 -20.48 0.90
N LEU A 117 -22.39 -20.21 -0.36
CA LEU A 117 -21.93 -21.23 -1.30
C LEU A 117 -20.62 -21.89 -0.83
N LEU A 118 -19.64 -21.09 -0.40
CA LEU A 118 -18.35 -21.60 0.09
C LEU A 118 -18.49 -22.42 1.37
N LEU A 119 -19.43 -22.05 2.25
CA LEU A 119 -19.71 -22.78 3.49
C LEU A 119 -20.58 -24.02 3.27
N SER A 120 -21.39 -24.06 2.20
CA SER A 120 -22.12 -25.26 1.79
C SER A 120 -21.24 -26.30 1.08
N ALA A 121 -20.14 -25.84 0.49
CA ALA A 121 -19.13 -26.70 -0.13
C ALA A 121 -18.28 -27.42 0.93
N PRO A 122 -17.59 -28.53 0.57
CA PRO A 122 -16.77 -29.30 1.50
C PRO A 122 -15.42 -28.62 1.83
N TYR A 123 -15.42 -27.30 2.03
CA TYR A 123 -14.26 -26.52 2.45
C TYR A 123 -14.36 -26.20 3.93
N ARG A 124 -13.23 -26.32 4.64
CA ARG A 124 -13.17 -25.89 6.03
C ARG A 124 -13.11 -24.35 6.09
N PRO A 125 -13.67 -23.71 7.12
CA PRO A 125 -13.62 -22.25 7.28
C PRO A 125 -12.19 -21.67 7.21
N ARG A 126 -11.23 -22.41 7.77
CA ARG A 126 -9.81 -22.06 7.71
C ARG A 126 -9.25 -22.06 6.29
N GLU A 127 -9.71 -22.96 5.43
CA GLU A 127 -9.28 -23.06 4.03
C GLU A 127 -9.83 -21.89 3.22
N ILE A 128 -11.10 -21.53 3.45
CA ILE A 128 -11.73 -20.34 2.88
C ILE A 128 -10.94 -19.09 3.27
N PHE A 129 -10.64 -18.92 4.56
CA PHE A 129 -9.84 -17.80 5.05
C PHE A 129 -8.47 -17.72 4.38
N VAL A 130 -7.72 -18.83 4.36
CA VAL A 130 -6.38 -18.88 3.76
C VAL A 130 -6.45 -18.59 2.26
N ALA A 131 -7.46 -19.09 1.56
CA ALA A 131 -7.64 -18.86 0.14
C ALA A 131 -7.97 -17.39 -0.16
N MET A 132 -8.86 -16.76 0.61
CA MET A 132 -9.18 -15.33 0.49
C MET A 132 -7.99 -14.44 0.80
N LEU A 133 -7.26 -14.77 1.86
CA LEU A 133 -6.02 -14.07 2.21
C LEU A 133 -5.00 -14.17 1.08
N ALA A 134 -4.70 -15.39 0.61
CA ALA A 134 -3.76 -15.59 -0.49
C ALA A 134 -4.19 -14.82 -1.75
N ALA A 135 -5.49 -14.83 -2.06
CA ALA A 135 -6.02 -14.09 -3.20
C ALA A 135 -5.85 -12.57 -3.03
N SER A 136 -6.27 -12.02 -1.90
CA SER A 136 -6.17 -10.58 -1.63
C SER A 136 -4.72 -10.09 -1.58
N LEU A 137 -3.79 -10.90 -1.05
CA LEU A 137 -2.36 -10.61 -1.05
C LEU A 137 -1.79 -10.62 -2.48
N ALA A 138 -2.13 -11.60 -3.31
CA ALA A 138 -1.68 -11.67 -4.70
C ALA A 138 -2.13 -10.44 -5.52
N ILE A 139 -3.38 -10.00 -5.31
CA ILE A 139 -3.93 -8.80 -5.94
C ILE A 139 -3.21 -7.55 -5.41
N THR A 140 -2.97 -7.46 -4.10
CA THR A 140 -2.23 -6.34 -3.48
C THR A 140 -0.80 -6.25 -3.98
N LEU A 141 -0.10 -7.39 -4.12
CA LEU A 141 1.24 -7.46 -4.70
C LEU A 141 1.27 -6.95 -6.14
N THR A 142 0.24 -7.30 -6.92
CA THR A 142 0.10 -6.82 -8.30
C THR A 142 -0.08 -5.31 -8.33
N SER A 143 -1.01 -4.76 -7.53
CA SER A 143 -1.21 -3.32 -7.43
C SER A 143 0.02 -2.55 -6.93
N TRP A 144 0.72 -3.11 -5.94
CA TRP A 144 1.99 -2.56 -5.45
C TRP A 144 3.04 -2.53 -6.56
N ALA A 145 3.19 -3.61 -7.33
CA ALA A 145 4.14 -3.66 -8.43
C ALA A 145 3.82 -2.59 -9.49
N VAL A 146 2.55 -2.41 -9.84
CA VAL A 146 2.12 -1.35 -10.76
C VAL A 146 2.43 0.05 -10.21
N LEU A 147 2.13 0.31 -8.93
CA LEU A 147 2.45 1.58 -8.27
C LEU A 147 3.95 1.87 -8.33
N MET A 148 4.78 0.89 -7.97
CA MET A 148 6.23 1.04 -7.95
C MET A 148 6.80 1.25 -9.34
N LEU A 149 6.36 0.46 -10.34
CA LEU A 149 6.80 0.62 -11.73
C LEU A 149 6.40 1.99 -12.28
N ALA A 150 5.19 2.45 -12.02
CA ALA A 150 4.73 3.77 -12.44
C ALA A 150 5.55 4.89 -11.79
N MET A 151 5.78 4.80 -10.48
CA MET A 151 6.55 5.79 -9.73
C MET A 151 8.01 5.84 -10.20
N MET A 152 8.64 4.68 -10.39
CA MET A 152 9.97 4.59 -10.96
C MET A 152 10.03 5.14 -12.39
N GLY A 153 9.01 4.85 -13.21
CA GLY A 153 8.91 5.36 -14.56
C GLY A 153 8.82 6.89 -14.59
N ILE A 154 8.01 7.49 -13.71
CA ILE A 154 7.91 8.95 -13.56
C ILE A 154 9.26 9.54 -13.16
N VAL A 155 9.92 8.96 -12.16
CA VAL A 155 11.24 9.41 -11.69
C VAL A 155 12.28 9.29 -12.81
N ALA A 156 12.34 8.15 -13.49
CA ALA A 156 13.29 7.90 -14.57
C ALA A 156 13.07 8.86 -15.76
N LEU A 157 11.82 9.12 -16.11
CA LEU A 157 11.46 10.10 -17.14
C LEU A 157 11.86 11.52 -16.73
N ALA A 158 11.61 11.90 -15.48
CA ALA A 158 12.02 13.23 -14.99
C ALA A 158 13.55 13.40 -15.01
N LEU A 159 14.30 12.35 -14.64
CA LEU A 159 15.76 12.35 -14.69
C LEU A 159 16.30 12.42 -16.12
N SER A 160 15.69 11.70 -17.06
CA SER A 160 16.12 11.71 -18.46
C SER A 160 15.88 13.06 -19.12
N LEU A 161 14.74 13.72 -18.83
CA LEU A 161 14.42 15.05 -19.33
C LEU A 161 15.40 16.13 -18.83
N VAL A 162 15.95 15.96 -17.62
CA VAL A 162 16.89 16.92 -17.02
C VAL A 162 18.35 16.53 -17.30
N GLY A 163 18.62 15.34 -17.85
CA GLY A 163 19.98 14.86 -18.11
C GLY A 163 20.79 14.59 -16.84
N SER A 164 20.13 14.34 -15.71
CA SER A 164 20.79 14.10 -14.42
C SER A 164 20.80 12.62 -14.05
N ARG A 165 21.83 12.20 -13.32
CA ARG A 165 21.96 10.85 -12.77
C ARG A 165 22.03 10.94 -11.25
N PRO A 166 21.10 10.29 -10.52
CA PRO A 166 21.10 10.34 -9.07
C PRO A 166 22.28 9.55 -8.51
N VAL A 167 22.87 10.05 -7.43
CA VAL A 167 23.83 9.28 -6.62
C VAL A 167 23.06 8.46 -5.59
N LEU A 168 22.81 7.18 -5.88
CA LEU A 168 21.98 6.32 -5.04
C LEU A 168 22.79 5.62 -3.95
N SER A 169 22.36 5.74 -2.70
CA SER A 169 22.86 4.88 -1.62
C SER A 169 22.05 3.58 -1.55
N THR A 170 22.69 2.49 -1.15
CA THR A 170 22.01 1.21 -0.92
C THR A 170 20.87 1.34 0.10
N GLY A 171 21.08 2.14 1.15
CA GLY A 171 20.04 2.41 2.15
C GLY A 171 18.80 3.09 1.57
N PHE A 172 19.00 4.04 0.64
CA PHE A 172 17.88 4.68 -0.06
C PHE A 172 17.10 3.68 -0.93
N LEU A 173 17.80 2.81 -1.67
CA LEU A 173 17.13 1.78 -2.48
C LEU A 173 16.30 0.84 -1.60
N VAL A 174 16.84 0.39 -0.47
CA VAL A 174 16.08 -0.43 0.47
C VAL A 174 14.82 0.32 0.93
N LEU A 175 14.91 1.60 1.27
CA LEU A 175 13.73 2.39 1.65
C LEU A 175 12.72 2.53 0.52
N ALA A 176 13.17 2.91 -0.68
CA ALA A 176 12.30 3.18 -1.81
C ALA A 176 11.51 1.95 -2.25
N PHE A 177 12.14 0.78 -2.24
CA PHE A 177 11.54 -0.46 -2.72
C PHE A 177 10.88 -1.29 -1.62
N LEU A 178 11.56 -1.40 -0.47
CA LEU A 178 11.14 -2.31 0.59
C LEU A 178 10.14 -1.68 1.54
N LEU A 179 10.06 -0.36 1.68
CA LEU A 179 9.10 0.26 2.61
C LEU A 179 7.63 0.08 2.16
N PRO A 180 7.26 0.32 0.90
CA PRO A 180 5.84 0.30 0.53
C PRO A 180 5.20 -1.08 0.59
N LEU A 181 5.98 -2.14 0.37
CA LEU A 181 5.47 -3.51 0.30
C LEU A 181 4.94 -4.03 1.65
N PRO A 182 5.72 -4.08 2.75
CA PRO A 182 5.24 -4.46 4.08
C PRO A 182 4.06 -3.62 4.54
N MET A 183 4.03 -2.33 4.19
CA MET A 183 2.92 -1.43 4.53
C MET A 183 1.62 -1.83 3.81
N ALA A 184 1.70 -2.17 2.52
CA ALA A 184 0.58 -2.74 1.77
C ALA A 184 0.10 -4.08 2.35
N LEU A 185 1.03 -4.99 2.66
CA LEU A 185 0.69 -6.31 3.21
C LEU A 185 0.07 -6.21 4.60
N TRP A 186 0.59 -5.33 5.46
CA TRP A 186 0.02 -5.01 6.76
C TRP A 186 -1.41 -4.48 6.61
N ALA A 187 -1.59 -3.44 5.79
CA ALA A 187 -2.89 -2.81 5.62
C ALA A 187 -3.92 -3.78 5.00
N ASN A 188 -3.49 -4.65 4.08
CA ASN A 188 -4.31 -5.72 3.54
C ASN A 188 -4.74 -6.70 4.64
N LEU A 189 -3.79 -7.20 5.44
CA LEU A 189 -4.10 -8.17 6.50
C LEU A 189 -5.08 -7.59 7.52
N ILE A 190 -4.83 -6.36 7.99
CA ILE A 190 -5.72 -5.66 8.92
C ILE A 190 -7.09 -5.43 8.26
N GLY A 191 -7.11 -4.94 7.02
CA GLY A 191 -8.35 -4.73 6.27
C GLY A 191 -9.17 -6.02 6.14
N LEU A 192 -8.53 -7.14 5.84
CA LEU A 192 -9.17 -8.45 5.68
C LEU A 192 -9.68 -8.98 7.02
N ALA A 193 -8.84 -8.91 8.06
CA ALA A 193 -9.18 -9.35 9.40
C ALA A 193 -10.43 -8.64 9.91
N PHE A 194 -10.44 -7.31 9.84
CA PHE A 194 -11.60 -6.52 10.25
C PHE A 194 -12.81 -6.74 9.34
N ALA A 195 -12.61 -6.93 8.04
CA ALA A 195 -13.72 -7.21 7.13
C ALA A 195 -14.43 -8.54 7.43
N LEU A 196 -13.68 -9.53 7.89
CA LEU A 196 -14.22 -10.82 8.27
C LEU A 196 -14.79 -10.85 9.69
N MET A 197 -14.17 -10.14 10.64
CA MET A 197 -14.65 -10.08 12.02
C MET A 197 -15.84 -9.15 12.20
N PHE A 198 -15.90 -8.07 11.41
CA PHE A 198 -16.90 -7.02 11.52
C PHE A 198 -17.41 -6.61 10.12
N PRO A 199 -18.11 -7.50 9.40
CA PRO A 199 -18.58 -7.23 8.03
C PRO A 199 -19.40 -5.94 7.94
N ARG A 200 -20.18 -5.60 8.98
CA ARG A 200 -20.94 -4.34 9.06
C ARG A 200 -20.08 -3.07 9.08
N LEU A 201 -18.87 -3.13 9.64
CA LEU A 201 -17.90 -2.01 9.65
C LEU A 201 -17.12 -1.93 8.32
N ALA A 202 -17.08 -3.02 7.57
CA ALA A 202 -16.31 -3.15 6.34
C ALA A 202 -17.14 -2.89 5.07
N GLN A 203 -18.46 -3.04 5.14
CA GLN A 203 -19.38 -2.50 4.15
C GLN A 203 -19.31 -0.97 4.23
N ALA A 204 -18.37 -0.40 3.48
CA ALA A 204 -18.32 1.04 3.26
C ALA A 204 -19.66 1.49 2.68
N ARG A 205 -20.49 2.16 3.48
CA ARG A 205 -21.70 2.80 2.96
C ARG A 205 -21.24 3.85 1.95
N ILE A 206 -21.70 3.69 0.71
CA ILE A 206 -21.44 4.63 -0.38
C ILE A 206 -21.83 6.03 0.12
N GLY A 207 -20.87 6.95 0.20
CA GLY A 207 -21.09 8.35 0.63
C GLY A 207 -20.58 8.72 2.03
N THR A 208 -20.17 7.77 2.88
CA THR A 208 -19.50 8.08 4.15
C THR A 208 -17.99 7.89 4.06
N SER A 209 -17.25 8.83 4.66
CA SER A 209 -15.79 8.88 4.79
C SER A 209 -15.15 7.52 5.07
N THR A 210 -13.91 7.36 4.58
CA THR A 210 -12.92 6.31 4.93
C THR A 210 -13.31 5.50 6.17
N SER A 211 -13.60 4.20 6.01
CA SER A 211 -14.03 3.39 7.15
C SER A 211 -12.95 3.41 8.24
N LEU A 212 -13.35 3.38 9.52
CA LEU A 212 -12.40 3.36 10.65
C LEU A 212 -11.36 2.24 10.48
N VAL A 213 -11.77 1.12 9.86
CA VAL A 213 -10.90 0.01 9.48
C VAL A 213 -9.80 0.45 8.50
N GLN A 214 -10.15 1.19 7.45
CA GLN A 214 -9.15 1.71 6.50
C GLN A 214 -8.19 2.66 7.21
N LEU A 215 -8.68 3.55 8.09
CA LEU A 215 -7.83 4.48 8.83
C LEU A 215 -6.80 3.75 9.70
N VAL A 216 -7.23 2.73 10.45
CA VAL A 216 -6.34 1.89 11.26
C VAL A 216 -5.34 1.13 10.38
N ALA A 217 -5.79 0.58 9.26
CA ALA A 217 -4.95 -0.18 8.34
C ALA A 217 -3.83 0.69 7.71
N ILE A 218 -4.13 1.94 7.34
CA ILE A 218 -3.16 2.86 6.73
C ILE A 218 -2.33 3.66 7.75
N LEU A 219 -2.67 3.56 9.04
CA LEU A 219 -2.09 4.40 10.08
C LEU A 219 -0.55 4.37 10.11
N PRO A 220 0.14 3.23 9.97
CA PRO A 220 1.61 3.23 9.96
C PRO A 220 2.19 4.01 8.78
N GLY A 221 1.61 3.87 7.59
CA GLY A 221 2.03 4.63 6.40
C GLY A 221 1.78 6.13 6.57
N LEU A 222 0.65 6.50 7.19
CA LEU A 222 0.32 7.89 7.48
C LEU A 222 1.28 8.49 8.51
N ILE A 223 1.55 7.79 9.61
CA ILE A 223 2.49 8.23 10.65
C ILE A 223 3.87 8.43 10.05
N LEU A 224 4.35 7.50 9.23
CA LEU A 224 5.66 7.62 8.56
C LEU A 224 5.72 8.84 7.64
N LEU A 225 4.68 9.08 6.83
CA LEU A 225 4.62 10.25 5.97
C LEU A 225 4.64 11.55 6.79
N LEU A 226 3.87 11.61 7.86
CA LEU A 226 3.82 12.77 8.76
C LEU A 226 5.18 12.99 9.44
N LEU A 227 5.83 11.94 9.93
CA LEU A 227 7.17 12.02 10.51
C LEU A 227 8.19 12.52 9.49
N ALA A 228 8.18 11.98 8.27
CA ALA A 228 9.06 12.42 7.18
C ALA A 228 8.84 13.88 6.79
N THR A 229 7.63 14.38 6.93
CA THR A 229 7.27 15.76 6.56
C THR A 229 7.53 16.76 7.69
N VAL A 230 7.17 16.42 8.93
CA VAL A 230 7.20 17.32 10.09
C VAL A 230 8.56 17.31 10.79
N ARG A 231 9.26 16.17 10.78
CA ARG A 231 10.53 15.96 11.49
C ARG A 231 11.64 15.48 10.55
N PRO A 232 12.10 16.35 9.63
CA PRO A 232 13.19 16.01 8.70
C PRO A 232 14.55 15.80 9.41
N ASP A 233 14.65 16.14 10.70
CA ASP A 233 15.80 15.90 11.57
C ASP A 233 15.95 14.43 11.99
N ILE A 234 14.87 13.64 11.91
CA ILE A 234 14.90 12.23 12.28
C ILE A 234 15.62 11.43 11.19
N ASN A 235 16.39 10.43 11.60
CA ASN A 235 16.94 9.44 10.68
C ASN A 235 15.79 8.62 10.06
N LEU A 236 15.32 9.06 8.90
CA LEU A 236 14.20 8.44 8.18
C LEU A 236 14.47 6.99 7.81
N ALA A 237 15.74 6.60 7.62
CA ALA A 237 16.10 5.22 7.36
C ALA A 237 15.84 4.33 8.57
N ALA A 238 16.18 4.80 9.77
CA ALA A 238 15.89 4.08 11.01
C ALA A 238 14.38 3.99 11.28
N ALA A 239 13.64 5.09 11.11
CA ALA A 239 12.19 5.11 11.30
C ALA A 239 11.47 4.14 10.36
N ALA A 240 11.85 4.14 9.09
CA ALA A 240 11.30 3.20 8.11
C ALA A 240 11.74 1.75 8.37
N GLY A 241 12.97 1.51 8.83
CA GLY A 241 13.42 0.19 9.26
C GLY A 241 12.58 -0.38 10.41
N ILE A 242 12.28 0.45 11.42
CA ILE A 242 11.37 0.10 12.52
C ILE A 242 9.97 -0.19 11.98
N ALA A 243 9.45 0.66 11.09
CA ALA A 243 8.11 0.46 10.55
C ALA A 243 8.01 -0.82 9.69
N ILE A 244 9.02 -1.13 8.88
CA ILE A 244 9.11 -2.40 8.15
C ILE A 244 9.09 -3.57 9.14
N ALA A 245 9.92 -3.53 10.19
CA ALA A 245 9.96 -4.58 11.20
C ALA A 245 8.61 -4.76 11.90
N LEU A 246 7.95 -3.66 12.29
CA LEU A 246 6.62 -3.69 12.92
C LEU A 246 5.54 -4.20 11.97
N ALA A 247 5.55 -3.79 10.70
CA ALA A 247 4.60 -4.28 9.71
C ALA A 247 4.78 -5.78 9.45
N LEU A 248 6.02 -6.26 9.32
CA LEU A 248 6.31 -7.68 9.15
C LEU A 248 5.94 -8.50 10.39
N ALA A 249 6.33 -8.03 11.58
CA ALA A 249 5.97 -8.67 12.85
C ALA A 249 4.45 -8.69 13.04
N GLY A 250 3.79 -7.60 12.71
CA GLY A 250 2.35 -7.47 12.73
C GLY A 250 1.64 -8.38 11.73
N VAL A 251 2.19 -8.52 10.52
CA VAL A 251 1.70 -9.49 9.54
C VAL A 251 1.84 -10.91 10.08
N ALA A 252 3.02 -11.28 10.59
CA ALA A 252 3.25 -12.59 11.17
C ALA A 252 2.31 -12.88 12.36
N ALA A 253 2.17 -11.93 13.29
CA ALA A 253 1.27 -12.03 14.44
C ALA A 253 -0.18 -12.17 13.98
N GLY A 254 -0.66 -11.31 13.08
CA GLY A 254 -2.02 -11.38 12.55
C GLY A 254 -2.31 -12.72 11.86
N LEU A 255 -1.37 -13.25 11.08
CA LEU A 255 -1.51 -14.58 10.46
C LEU A 255 -1.64 -15.70 11.51
N THR A 256 -0.91 -15.62 12.62
CA THR A 256 -0.99 -16.62 13.69
C THR A 256 -2.28 -16.53 14.50
N VAL A 257 -2.72 -15.31 14.83
CA VAL A 257 -3.95 -15.06 15.59
C VAL A 257 -5.19 -15.42 14.76
N LEU A 258 -5.26 -14.97 13.50
CA LEU A 258 -6.39 -15.24 12.62
C LEU A 258 -6.56 -16.73 12.33
N ARG A 259 -5.45 -17.49 12.23
CA ARG A 259 -5.48 -18.95 12.12
C ARG A 259 -6.17 -19.63 13.30
N ARG A 260 -6.17 -19.02 14.49
CA ARG A 260 -6.76 -19.58 15.71
C ARG A 260 -8.18 -19.07 15.97
N TRP A 261 -8.51 -17.85 15.54
CA TRP A 261 -9.72 -17.14 15.96
C TRP A 261 -10.81 -17.02 14.89
N PHE A 262 -10.56 -17.44 13.64
CA PHE A 262 -11.57 -17.35 12.58
C PHE A 262 -12.78 -18.25 12.86
N ARG A 263 -13.94 -17.62 13.14
CA ARG A 263 -15.24 -18.27 13.35
C ARG A 263 -16.20 -17.85 12.22
N PRO A 264 -16.54 -18.73 11.28
CA PRO A 264 -17.37 -18.40 10.11
C PRO A 264 -18.82 -18.02 10.49
N GLY A 265 -19.33 -18.49 11.63
CA GLY A 265 -20.71 -18.23 12.05
C GLY A 265 -21.06 -16.74 12.16
N ALA A 266 -20.08 -15.90 12.52
CA ALA A 266 -20.27 -14.45 12.60
C ALA A 266 -20.58 -13.78 11.25
N LEU A 267 -20.29 -14.44 10.12
CA LEU A 267 -20.61 -13.95 8.77
C LEU A 267 -22.04 -14.30 8.32
N LEU A 268 -22.68 -15.28 8.96
CA LEU A 268 -24.03 -15.76 8.61
C LEU A 268 -25.13 -15.08 9.43
N GLU A 269 -24.78 -14.52 10.59
CA GLU A 269 -25.71 -13.83 11.51
C GLU A 269 -25.88 -12.34 11.18
N SER A 270 -25.15 -11.83 10.17
CA SER A 270 -25.03 -10.39 9.89
C SER A 270 -26.01 -9.88 8.85
#